data_AF-A0A1G8XUS2-F1
#
_entry.id   AF-A0A1G8XUS2-F1
#
_cell.length_a   1.000
_cell.length_b   1.000
_cell.length_c   1.000
_cell.angle_alpha   90.00
_cell.angle_beta   90.00
_cell.angle_gamma   90.00
#
_symmetry.space_group_name_H-M   'P 1'
#
loop_
_entity.id
_entity.type
_entity.pdbx_description
1 polymer ?
#
loop_
_entity_poly.entity_id
_entity_poly.type
_entity_poly.pdbx_seq_one_letter_code
_entity_poly.pdbx_strand_id
1 'polypeptide(L)'
;MYEIAQRTLVLRTEPPSDVVVTVGLPYEEPSGDWSCPYRIDGLDGWEHERKVTGFDSLEAMELALAMVRVALAGSHEARAGLLAADDLPQDSRVRSVYVTWNQAGNVAYIAMKHEITAGEAVCRVEADDAVLELGGSGELLGVELTDAATRLPSEMRF
;
A
#
# COMPACT_ATOMS: atom_id res chain seq x y z
N MET A 1 14.50 -3.57 -23.03
CA MET A 1 13.32 -4.27 -22.46
C MET A 1 12.09 -4.09 -23.35
N TYR A 2 11.22 -5.12 -23.46
CA TYR A 2 9.85 -4.97 -24.00
C TYR A 2 8.92 -4.69 -22.82
N GLU A 3 8.20 -3.57 -22.84
CA GLU A 3 7.42 -3.08 -21.70
C GLU A 3 6.00 -3.69 -21.70
N ILE A 4 5.52 -4.15 -20.54
CA ILE A 4 4.18 -4.74 -20.40
C ILE A 4 3.28 -3.98 -19.43
N ALA A 5 3.87 -3.18 -18.55
CA ALA A 5 3.15 -2.32 -17.63
C ALA A 5 3.95 -1.06 -17.33
N GLN A 6 3.24 0.05 -17.13
CA GLN A 6 3.81 1.32 -16.71
C GLN A 6 2.89 1.97 -15.70
N ARG A 7 3.47 2.68 -14.72
CA ARG A 7 2.75 3.55 -13.80
C ARG A 7 3.53 4.84 -13.57
N THR A 8 2.81 5.96 -13.60
CA THR A 8 3.37 7.27 -13.27
C THR A 8 2.93 7.68 -11.87
N LEU A 9 3.86 8.21 -11.08
CA LEU A 9 3.65 8.86 -9.80
C LEU A 9 4.07 10.32 -9.91
N VAL A 10 3.36 11.20 -9.24
CA VAL A 10 3.73 12.61 -9.10
C VAL A 10 4.74 12.76 -7.98
N LEU A 11 5.84 13.43 -8.28
CA LEU A 11 6.81 13.93 -7.32
C LEU A 11 6.52 15.40 -7.02
N ARG A 12 6.16 15.71 -5.77
CA ARG A 12 5.73 17.03 -5.31
C ARG A 12 6.89 17.98 -5.01
N THR A 13 7.76 18.16 -5.98
CA THR A 13 8.82 19.18 -5.96
C THR A 13 8.32 20.52 -6.52
N GLU A 14 9.18 21.55 -6.48
CA GLU A 14 8.96 22.81 -7.17
C GLU A 14 10.06 23.01 -8.23
N PRO A 15 9.77 22.84 -9.54
CA PRO A 15 8.50 22.41 -10.13
C PRO A 15 8.17 20.93 -9.87
N PRO A 16 6.88 20.51 -9.94
CA PRO A 16 6.51 19.10 -9.87
C PRO A 16 7.14 18.31 -11.02
N SER A 17 7.46 17.05 -10.78
CA SER A 17 7.99 16.14 -11.79
C SER A 17 7.35 14.75 -11.66
N ASP A 18 7.62 13.89 -12.64
CA ASP A 18 7.08 12.54 -12.68
C ASP A 18 8.13 11.51 -12.25
N VAL A 19 7.65 10.47 -11.56
CA VAL A 19 8.36 9.22 -11.33
C VAL A 19 7.67 8.13 -12.13
N VAL A 20 8.39 7.56 -13.09
CA VAL A 20 7.83 6.55 -14.00
C VAL A 20 8.38 5.18 -13.64
N VAL A 21 7.48 4.26 -13.32
CA VAL A 21 7.80 2.87 -13.07
C VAL A 21 7.40 2.06 -14.30
N THR A 22 8.35 1.31 -14.85
CA THR A 22 8.13 0.42 -15.99
C THR A 22 8.47 -1.01 -15.60
N VAL A 23 7.60 -1.95 -15.96
CA VAL A 23 7.85 -3.40 -15.84
C VAL A 23 7.84 -4.00 -17.23
N GLY A 24 8.85 -4.80 -17.53
CA GLY A 24 9.00 -5.48 -18.80
C GLY A 24 8.52 -6.92 -18.79
N LEU A 25 8.39 -7.47 -19.99
CA LEU A 25 8.02 -8.85 -20.22
C LEU A 25 9.08 -9.78 -19.60
N PRO A 26 8.68 -10.70 -18.71
CA PRO A 26 9.58 -11.75 -18.25
C PRO A 26 10.09 -12.59 -19.41
N TYR A 27 11.36 -12.99 -19.36
CA TYR A 27 11.99 -13.81 -20.39
C TYR A 27 12.89 -14.87 -19.76
N GLU A 28 12.97 -16.03 -20.41
CA GLU A 28 13.86 -17.11 -20.01
C GLU A 28 15.31 -16.77 -20.37
N GLU A 29 16.20 -16.87 -19.39
CA GLU A 29 17.65 -16.71 -19.55
C GLU A 29 18.28 -18.00 -20.08
N PRO A 30 19.49 -17.94 -20.65
CA PRO A 30 20.20 -19.15 -21.10
C PRO A 30 20.46 -20.19 -19.99
N SER A 31 20.40 -19.80 -18.71
CA SER A 31 20.52 -20.73 -17.57
C SER A 31 19.26 -21.57 -17.32
N GLY A 32 18.13 -21.22 -17.94
CA GLY A 32 16.80 -21.80 -17.68
C GLY A 32 16.00 -21.08 -16.60
N ASP A 33 16.61 -20.11 -15.90
CA ASP A 33 15.88 -19.23 -14.98
C ASP A 33 15.11 -18.15 -15.74
N TRP A 34 14.16 -17.49 -15.07
CA TRP A 34 13.38 -16.41 -15.67
C TRP A 34 13.80 -15.06 -15.09
N SER A 35 14.02 -14.08 -15.97
CA SER A 35 14.30 -12.70 -15.58
C SER A 35 13.13 -11.79 -15.91
N CYS A 36 12.77 -10.90 -14.98
CA CYS A 36 11.82 -9.81 -15.24
C CYS A 36 12.54 -8.46 -15.08
N PRO A 37 12.67 -7.67 -16.16
CA PRO A 37 13.27 -6.35 -16.10
C PRO A 37 12.27 -5.30 -15.60
N TYR A 38 12.77 -4.29 -14.89
CA TYR A 38 12.02 -3.13 -14.43
C TYR A 38 12.91 -1.89 -14.42
N ARG A 39 12.30 -0.71 -14.48
CA ARG A 39 12.99 0.60 -14.42
C ARG A 39 12.17 1.58 -13.59
N ILE A 40 12.86 2.46 -12.87
CA ILE A 40 12.24 3.56 -12.13
C ILE A 40 12.97 4.85 -12.50
N ASP A 41 12.32 5.69 -13.29
CA ASP A 41 12.85 6.98 -13.75
C ASP A 41 12.33 8.11 -12.86
N GLY A 42 13.13 9.15 -12.64
CA GLY A 42 12.73 10.33 -11.84
C GLY A 42 12.97 10.21 -10.32
N LEU A 43 13.53 9.10 -9.83
CA LEU A 43 14.04 8.97 -8.46
C LEU A 43 15.56 9.09 -8.43
N ASP A 44 16.09 9.83 -7.45
CA ASP A 44 17.53 9.97 -7.29
C ASP A 44 18.19 8.60 -7.01
N GLY A 45 19.23 8.26 -7.79
CA GLY A 45 19.95 6.99 -7.69
C GLY A 45 19.28 5.75 -8.33
N TRP A 46 18.17 5.91 -9.06
CA TRP A 46 17.42 4.78 -9.63
C TRP A 46 17.36 4.67 -11.16
N GLU A 47 18.02 5.57 -11.90
CA GLU A 47 17.87 5.77 -13.36
C GLU A 47 18.43 4.66 -14.29
N HIS A 48 18.39 3.39 -13.88
CA HIS A 48 18.88 2.27 -14.68
C HIS A 48 17.88 1.12 -14.71
N GLU A 49 17.80 0.46 -15.87
CA GLU A 49 17.11 -0.82 -16.01
C GLU A 49 17.76 -1.84 -15.05
N ARG A 50 16.93 -2.49 -14.25
CA ARG A 50 17.31 -3.57 -13.34
C ARG A 50 16.51 -4.81 -13.72
N LYS A 51 16.95 -5.97 -13.25
CA LYS A 51 16.19 -7.21 -13.37
C LYS A 51 16.27 -8.01 -12.08
N VAL A 52 15.24 -8.81 -11.85
CA VAL A 52 15.26 -9.89 -10.87
C VAL A 52 15.09 -11.21 -11.59
N THR A 53 15.61 -12.26 -10.97
CA THR A 53 15.55 -13.62 -11.51
C THR A 53 14.74 -14.50 -10.55
N GLY A 54 13.81 -15.28 -11.10
CA GLY A 54 12.99 -16.27 -10.40
C GLY A 54 13.02 -17.61 -11.13
N PHE A 55 12.41 -18.63 -10.53
CA PHE A 55 12.34 -19.98 -11.10
C PHE A 55 11.44 -20.04 -12.34
N ASP A 56 10.36 -19.28 -12.34
CA ASP A 56 9.45 -19.14 -13.47
C ASP A 56 9.09 -17.68 -13.78
N SER A 57 8.35 -17.49 -14.88
CA SER A 57 7.96 -16.16 -15.38
C SER A 57 7.08 -15.39 -14.41
N LEU A 58 6.23 -16.07 -13.64
CA LEU A 58 5.33 -15.47 -12.68
C LEU A 58 6.11 -15.03 -11.44
N GLU A 59 6.95 -15.89 -10.89
CA GLU A 59 7.81 -15.55 -9.75
C GLU A 59 8.73 -14.39 -10.07
N ALA A 60 9.39 -14.40 -11.24
CA ALA A 60 10.24 -13.29 -11.67
C ALA A 60 9.46 -11.97 -11.72
N MET A 61 8.21 -11.99 -12.20
CA MET A 61 7.34 -10.82 -12.25
C MET A 61 6.90 -10.35 -10.84
N GLU A 62 6.52 -11.27 -9.96
CA GLU A 62 6.14 -10.96 -8.58
C GLU A 62 7.30 -10.35 -7.81
N LEU A 63 8.51 -10.90 -7.98
CA LEU A 63 9.74 -10.33 -7.42
C LEU A 63 10.03 -8.95 -7.98
N ALA A 64 9.79 -8.70 -9.28
CA ALA A 64 10.02 -7.39 -9.87
C ALA A 64 9.08 -6.35 -9.26
N LEU A 65 7.80 -6.71 -9.11
CA LEU A 65 6.81 -5.85 -8.44
C LEU A 65 7.16 -5.62 -6.97
N ALA A 66 7.64 -6.63 -6.25
CA ALA A 66 8.09 -6.49 -4.87
C ALA A 66 9.31 -5.55 -4.76
N MET A 67 10.30 -5.71 -5.65
CA MET A 67 11.48 -4.84 -5.70
C MET A 67 11.12 -3.40 -6.01
N VAL A 68 10.21 -3.17 -6.95
CA VAL A 68 9.67 -1.83 -7.24
C VAL A 68 9.02 -1.22 -5.99
N ARG A 69 8.18 -1.98 -5.27
CA ARG A 69 7.54 -1.48 -4.04
C ARG A 69 8.56 -1.11 -2.97
N VAL A 70 9.57 -1.97 -2.76
CA VAL A 70 10.66 -1.71 -1.80
C VAL A 70 11.49 -0.51 -2.21
N ALA A 71 11.80 -0.37 -3.50
CA ALA A 71 12.54 0.76 -4.06
C ALA A 71 11.82 2.09 -3.80
N LEU A 72 10.54 2.15 -4.17
CA LEU A 72 9.71 3.32 -3.95
C LEU A 72 9.58 3.64 -2.45
N ALA A 73 9.23 2.67 -1.60
CA ALA A 73 9.08 2.88 -0.17
C ALA A 73 10.39 3.27 0.54
N GLY A 74 11.53 2.81 0.01
CA GLY A 74 12.86 3.11 0.52
C GLY A 74 13.45 4.43 0.03
N SER A 75 12.83 5.08 -0.96
CA SER A 75 13.35 6.31 -1.56
C SER A 75 13.27 7.50 -0.60
N HIS A 76 14.13 8.49 -0.81
CA HIS A 76 14.11 9.72 -0.01
C HIS A 76 12.77 10.46 -0.18
N GLU A 77 12.27 10.52 -1.41
CA GLU A 77 11.03 11.16 -1.83
C GLU A 77 9.82 10.54 -1.13
N ALA A 78 9.76 9.21 -1.03
CA ALA A 78 8.69 8.53 -0.28
C ALA A 78 8.75 8.86 1.22
N ARG A 79 9.95 8.82 1.83
CA ARG A 79 10.15 9.16 3.25
C ARG A 79 9.84 10.63 3.55
N ALA A 80 10.06 11.51 2.58
CA ALA A 80 9.71 12.93 2.65
C ALA A 80 8.23 13.21 2.32
N GLY A 81 7.43 12.18 1.99
CA GLY A 81 6.01 12.32 1.66
C GLY A 81 5.74 13.03 0.33
N LEU A 82 6.71 13.01 -0.59
CA LEU A 82 6.65 13.74 -1.86
C LEU A 82 6.07 12.91 -3.00
N LEU A 83 6.02 11.58 -2.89
CA LEU A 83 5.43 10.71 -3.91
C LEU A 83 3.92 10.57 -3.73
N ALA A 84 3.17 10.78 -4.80
CA ALA A 84 1.74 10.56 -4.87
C ALA A 84 1.38 9.82 -6.17
N ALA A 85 0.44 8.87 -6.13
CA ALA A 85 -0.10 8.34 -7.38
C ALA A 85 -1.22 9.25 -7.88
N ASP A 86 -1.20 9.61 -9.17
CA ASP A 86 -2.21 10.48 -9.78
C ASP A 86 -3.60 9.82 -9.86
N ASP A 87 -3.62 8.49 -9.97
CA ASP A 87 -4.85 7.70 -10.19
C ASP A 87 -5.49 7.14 -8.91
N LEU A 88 -4.95 7.44 -7.73
CA LEU A 88 -5.62 7.04 -6.49
C LEU A 88 -6.72 8.07 -6.20
N PRO A 89 -7.97 7.64 -5.95
CA PRO A 89 -8.96 8.53 -5.34
C PRO A 89 -8.30 9.28 -4.18
N GLN A 90 -8.62 10.56 -3.97
CA GLN A 90 -8.05 11.44 -2.93
C GLN A 90 -8.00 10.82 -1.51
N ASP A 91 -8.68 9.71 -1.34
CA ASP A 91 -8.88 8.88 -0.18
C ASP A 91 -7.79 7.82 0.11
N SER A 92 -6.73 7.70 -0.71
CA SER A 92 -5.53 6.88 -0.42
C SER A 92 -4.40 7.66 0.29
N ARG A 93 -4.73 8.76 0.96
CA ARG A 93 -3.80 9.40 1.91
C ARG A 93 -3.50 8.41 3.03
N VAL A 94 -2.33 8.55 3.65
CA VAL A 94 -2.12 8.06 5.02
C VAL A 94 -3.34 8.48 5.83
N ARG A 95 -4.21 7.53 6.17
CA ARG A 95 -5.39 7.81 6.99
C ARG A 95 -4.95 7.71 8.43
N SER A 96 -4.97 8.84 9.12
CA SER A 96 -4.92 8.83 10.57
C SER A 96 -6.15 8.08 11.06
N VAL A 97 -5.93 6.93 11.65
CA VAL A 97 -6.97 6.19 12.36
C VAL A 97 -6.85 6.48 13.85
N TYR A 98 -7.98 6.50 14.53
CA TYR A 98 -8.04 6.68 15.97
C TYR A 98 -8.31 5.34 16.61
N VAL A 99 -7.42 4.92 17.50
CA VAL A 99 -7.52 3.62 18.15
C VAL A 99 -7.94 3.82 19.60
N THR A 100 -8.99 3.13 20.01
CA THR A 100 -9.37 3.01 21.42
C THR A 100 -9.28 1.55 21.81
N TRP A 101 -8.41 1.22 22.75
CA TRP A 101 -8.23 -0.15 23.21
C TRP A 101 -8.84 -0.34 24.61
N ASN A 102 -9.81 -1.25 24.71
CA ASN A 102 -10.39 -1.67 25.98
C ASN A 102 -9.76 -2.99 26.42
N GLN A 103 -8.77 -2.91 27.30
CA GLN A 103 -8.08 -4.09 27.84
C GLN A 103 -9.01 -5.01 28.62
N ALA A 104 -9.97 -4.47 29.38
CA ALA A 104 -10.89 -5.28 30.18
C ALA A 104 -11.81 -6.14 29.31
N GLY A 105 -12.16 -5.66 28.12
CA GLY A 105 -12.96 -6.40 27.14
C GLY A 105 -12.15 -7.21 26.13
N ASN A 106 -10.83 -7.01 26.05
CA ASN A 106 -9.98 -7.51 24.96
C ASN A 106 -10.51 -7.10 23.56
N VAL A 107 -10.96 -5.85 23.43
CA VAL A 107 -11.54 -5.28 22.20
C VAL A 107 -10.84 -3.98 21.86
N ALA A 108 -10.60 -3.73 20.57
CA ALA A 108 -10.08 -2.47 20.06
C ALA A 108 -11.02 -1.90 19.01
N TYR A 109 -11.24 -0.58 19.07
CA TYR A 109 -12.00 0.14 18.07
C TYR A 109 -11.05 1.03 17.26
N ILE A 110 -11.08 0.88 15.94
CA ILE A 110 -10.29 1.64 14.98
C ILE A 110 -11.25 2.52 14.18
N ALA A 111 -11.26 3.82 14.46
CA ALA A 111 -12.12 4.79 13.79
C ALA A 111 -11.40 5.47 12.63
N MET A 112 -12.08 5.63 11.50
CA MET A 112 -11.56 6.35 10.33
C MET A 112 -11.63 7.88 10.49
N LYS A 113 -12.24 8.36 11.58
CA LYS A 113 -12.36 9.78 11.96
C LYS A 113 -12.39 9.93 13.48
N HIS A 114 -12.06 11.12 13.97
CA HIS A 114 -11.91 11.36 15.42
C HIS A 114 -13.21 11.21 16.20
N GLU A 115 -14.34 11.59 15.60
CA GLU A 115 -15.66 11.51 16.22
C GLU A 115 -16.65 10.88 15.24
N ILE A 116 -17.24 9.76 15.64
CA ILE A 116 -18.38 9.13 14.95
C ILE A 116 -19.64 9.51 15.73
N THR A 117 -20.58 10.14 15.04
CA THR A 117 -21.84 10.57 15.64
C THR A 117 -22.81 9.40 15.73
N ALA A 118 -23.64 9.38 16.77
CA ALA A 118 -24.66 8.35 16.92
C ALA A 118 -25.62 8.37 15.71
N GLY A 119 -25.82 7.21 15.10
CA GLY A 119 -26.68 7.05 13.91
C GLY A 119 -25.95 7.21 12.56
N GLU A 120 -24.65 7.46 12.57
CA GLU A 120 -23.85 7.59 11.35
C GLU A 120 -23.44 6.22 10.77
N ALA A 121 -23.15 5.26 11.65
CA ALA A 121 -23.05 3.85 11.26
C ALA A 121 -24.47 3.33 11.01
N VAL A 122 -24.81 3.13 9.74
CA VAL A 122 -26.14 2.65 9.32
C VAL A 122 -26.16 1.14 9.10
N CYS A 123 -24.98 0.53 8.93
CA CYS A 123 -24.84 -0.89 8.68
C CYS A 123 -23.65 -1.46 9.47
N ARG A 124 -23.84 -2.66 10.02
CA ARG A 124 -22.80 -3.44 10.68
C ARG A 124 -22.65 -4.78 9.99
N VAL A 125 -21.41 -5.15 9.69
CA VAL A 125 -21.07 -6.42 9.06
C VAL A 125 -20.13 -7.18 9.99
N GLU A 126 -20.56 -8.35 10.44
CA GLU A 126 -19.71 -9.28 11.21
C GLU A 126 -18.80 -10.04 10.24
N ALA A 127 -17.52 -10.07 10.54
CA ALA A 127 -16.49 -10.76 9.78
C ALA A 127 -15.54 -11.44 10.78
N ASP A 128 -15.77 -12.73 11.06
CA ASP A 128 -15.00 -13.58 11.98
C ASP A 128 -14.53 -12.91 13.29
N ASP A 129 -13.40 -12.22 13.26
CA ASP A 129 -12.75 -11.55 14.40
C ASP A 129 -12.97 -10.03 14.45
N ALA A 130 -13.77 -9.49 13.54
CA ALA A 130 -14.03 -8.06 13.40
C ALA A 130 -15.51 -7.74 13.14
N VAL A 131 -15.93 -6.55 13.55
CA VAL A 131 -17.19 -5.93 13.15
C VAL A 131 -16.88 -4.65 12.39
N LEU A 132 -17.33 -4.57 11.14
CA LEU A 132 -17.18 -3.41 10.28
C LEU A 132 -18.40 -2.50 10.43
N GLU A 133 -18.18 -1.21 10.70
CA GLU A 133 -19.23 -0.20 10.74
C GLU A 133 -19.20 0.65 9.47
N LEU A 134 -20.29 0.61 8.71
CA LEU A 134 -20.42 1.30 7.43
C LEU A 134 -21.41 2.46 7.51
N GLY A 135 -21.07 3.55 6.83
CA GLY A 135 -21.90 4.74 6.68
C GLY A 135 -22.95 4.64 5.57
N GLY A 136 -23.72 5.71 5.42
CA GLY A 136 -24.88 5.79 4.51
C GLY A 136 -24.56 5.53 3.04
N SER A 137 -23.32 5.79 2.61
CA SER A 137 -22.85 5.56 1.25
C SER A 137 -22.03 4.27 1.09
N GLY A 138 -21.95 3.43 2.14
CA GLY A 138 -21.17 2.20 2.17
C GLY A 138 -19.69 2.40 2.50
N GLU A 139 -19.30 3.61 2.88
CA GLU A 139 -17.96 3.93 3.36
C GLU A 139 -17.67 3.29 4.71
N LEU A 140 -16.43 2.84 4.93
CA LEU A 140 -16.00 2.30 6.22
C LEU A 140 -15.78 3.44 7.22
N LEU A 141 -16.51 3.42 8.33
CA LEU A 141 -16.40 4.41 9.40
C LEU A 141 -15.55 3.92 10.57
N GLY A 142 -15.64 2.63 10.88
CA GLY A 142 -14.89 2.03 11.98
C GLY A 142 -14.80 0.50 11.90
N VAL A 143 -13.85 -0.04 12.65
CA VAL A 143 -13.65 -1.48 12.81
C VAL A 143 -13.54 -1.78 14.30
N GLU A 144 -14.40 -2.64 14.81
CA GLU A 144 -14.23 -3.26 16.12
C GLU A 144 -13.51 -4.59 15.94
N LEU A 145 -12.38 -4.77 16.62
CA LEU A 145 -11.60 -6.00 16.64
C LEU A 145 -11.82 -6.73 17.95
N THR A 146 -12.20 -8.00 17.86
CA THR A 146 -12.18 -8.94 18.97
C THR A 146 -10.80 -9.57 19.11
N ASP A 147 -10.45 -10.02 20.32
CA ASP A 147 -9.11 -10.52 20.64
C ASP A 147 -7.99 -9.51 20.30
N ALA A 148 -8.21 -8.25 20.68
CA ALA A 148 -7.31 -7.14 20.33
C ALA A 148 -5.88 -7.34 20.85
N ALA A 149 -5.69 -8.03 21.97
CA ALA A 149 -4.37 -8.34 22.51
C ALA A 149 -3.51 -9.18 21.55
N THR A 150 -4.13 -9.99 20.68
CA THR A 150 -3.43 -10.76 19.65
C THR A 150 -3.39 -10.01 18.33
N ARG A 151 -4.50 -9.35 17.96
CA ARG A 151 -4.72 -8.84 16.61
C ARG A 151 -4.26 -7.41 16.37
N LEU A 152 -4.31 -6.55 17.40
CA LEU A 152 -3.86 -5.18 17.27
C LEU A 152 -2.33 -5.15 17.30
N PRO A 153 -1.63 -4.46 16.37
CA PRO A 153 -0.18 -4.31 16.44
C PRO A 153 0.27 -3.75 17.80
N SER A 154 1.41 -4.19 18.31
CA SER A 154 1.94 -3.72 19.60
C SER A 154 2.09 -2.20 19.67
N GLU A 155 2.41 -1.60 18.53
CA GLU A 155 2.57 -0.18 18.28
C GLU A 155 1.24 0.56 18.17
N MET A 156 0.10 -0.06 18.51
CA MET A 156 -1.22 0.57 18.53
C MET A 156 -1.94 0.32 19.87
N ARG A 157 -1.29 -0.35 20.81
CA ARG A 157 -1.81 -0.78 22.13
C ARG A 157 -1.45 0.24 23.23
N PHE A 158 -1.82 1.51 23.04
CA PHE A 158 -1.53 2.58 23.99
C PHE A 158 -2.73 2.93 24.87
#